data_AF-A0A9Q3SPD8-F1
#
_entry.id   AF-A0A9Q3SPD8-F1
#
_cell.length_a   1.000
_cell.length_b   1.000
_cell.length_c   1.000
_cell.angle_alpha   90.00
_cell.angle_beta   90.00
_cell.angle_gamma   90.00
#
_symmetry.space_group_name_H-M   'P 1'
#
loop_
_entity.id
_entity.type
_entity.pdbx_description
1 polymer ?
#
loop_
_entity_poly.entity_id
_entity_poly.type
_entity_poly.pdbx_seq_one_letter_code
_entity_poly.pdbx_strand_id
1 'polypeptide(L)' 'MLGDDLVGHVGIDGLMRHHVDLQSANIAIGMLMARHDLAADDASALLRARVHALSISLVEVARWVIDGGDVTAGTV' A
#
# COMPACT_ATOMS: atom_id res chain seq x y z
N MET A 1 20.18 -13.31 37.27
CA MET A 1 20.54 -13.82 35.93
C MET A 1 19.68 -15.04 35.70
N LEU A 2 18.77 -15.14 34.74
CA LEU A 2 18.52 -14.42 33.50
C LEU A 2 16.99 -14.35 33.36
N GLY A 3 16.45 -13.13 33.29
CA GLY A 3 15.06 -12.90 32.92
C GLY A 3 14.96 -12.95 31.40
N ASP A 4 14.03 -13.76 30.93
CA ASP A 4 13.63 -13.95 29.55
C ASP A 4 13.14 -12.61 28.95
N ASP A 5 14.03 -11.88 28.27
CA ASP A 5 13.77 -10.56 27.68
C ASP A 5 13.76 -10.62 26.13
N LEU A 6 13.25 -11.73 25.59
CA LEU A 6 13.07 -11.91 24.14
C LEU A 6 11.66 -11.55 23.65
N VAL A 7 10.81 -11.03 24.54
CA VAL A 7 9.45 -10.54 24.25
C VAL A 7 9.52 -9.09 23.72
N GLY A 8 10.25 -8.88 22.63
CA GLY A 8 10.40 -7.54 22.04
C GLY A 8 10.47 -7.51 20.52
N HIS A 9 10.79 -8.63 19.86
CA HIS A 9 11.19 -8.56 18.46
C HIS A 9 10.06 -8.89 17.45
N VAL A 10 9.08 -9.72 17.84
CA VAL A 10 8.08 -10.24 16.87
C VAL A 10 6.88 -9.30 16.69
N GLY A 11 6.49 -8.54 17.72
CA GLY A 11 5.34 -7.64 17.66
C GLY A 11 5.63 -6.30 16.97
N ILE A 12 6.84 -5.77 17.14
CA ILE A 12 7.23 -4.48 16.56
C ILE A 12 7.46 -4.62 15.06
N ASP A 13 8.04 -5.74 14.61
CA ASP A 13 8.31 -5.98 13.19
C ASP A 13 7.01 -6.12 12.38
N GLY A 14 5.99 -6.78 12.93
CA GLY A 14 4.65 -6.83 12.34
C GLY A 14 3.93 -5.47 12.32
N LEU A 15 4.01 -4.69 13.41
CA LEU A 15 3.42 -3.35 13.48
C LEU A 15 4.13 -2.34 12.56
N MET A 16 5.45 -2.40 12.48
CA MET A 16 6.27 -1.59 11.56
C MET A 16 5.92 -1.94 10.10
N ARG A 17 5.81 -3.23 9.76
CA ARG A 17 5.38 -3.66 8.43
C ARG A 17 3.98 -3.17 8.08
N HIS A 18 3.00 -3.32 8.98
CA HIS A 18 1.64 -2.81 8.78
C HIS A 18 1.57 -1.28 8.68
N HIS A 19 2.39 -0.55 9.45
CA HIS A 19 2.45 0.90 9.39
C HIS A 19 3.05 1.40 8.07
N VAL A 20 4.14 0.77 7.62
CA VAL A 20 4.80 1.07 6.34
C VAL A 20 3.92 0.68 5.14
N ASP A 21 3.16 -0.41 5.26
CA ASP A 21 2.16 -0.87 4.28
C ASP A 21 1.06 0.20 4.09
N LEU A 22 0.49 0.66 5.20
CA LEU A 22 -0.54 1.70 5.20
C LEU A 22 -0.03 3.06 4.69
N GLN A 23 1.21 3.42 5.05
CA GLN A 23 1.85 4.65 4.57
C GLN A 23 2.07 4.61 3.06
N SER A 24 2.53 3.49 2.52
CA SER A 24 2.74 3.31 1.07
C SER A 24 1.42 3.42 0.31
N ALA A 25 0.36 2.81 0.83
CA ALA A 25 -0.99 2.92 0.26
C ALA A 25 -1.50 4.36 0.26
N ASN A 26 -1.34 5.10 1.37
CA ASN A 26 -1.77 6.51 1.45
C ASN A 26 -1.00 7.42 0.48
N ILE A 27 0.30 7.20 0.30
CA ILE A 27 1.10 7.94 -0.69
C ILE A 27 0.60 7.63 -2.11
N ALA A 28 0.37 6.36 -2.42
CA ALA A 28 -0.15 5.96 -3.73
C ALA A 28 -1.53 6.58 -3.99
N ILE A 29 -2.44 6.58 -3.01
CA ILE A 29 -3.75 7.24 -3.11
C ILE A 29 -3.57 8.74 -3.40
N GLY A 30 -2.71 9.44 -2.65
CA GLY A 30 -2.44 10.86 -2.89
C GLY A 30 -1.86 11.14 -4.27
N MET A 31 -1.00 10.26 -4.79
CA MET A 31 -0.50 10.37 -6.16
C MET A 31 -1.59 10.15 -7.20
N LEU A 32 -2.50 9.20 -7.00
CA LEU A 32 -3.63 8.96 -7.91
C LEU A 32 -4.60 10.14 -7.92
N MET A 33 -4.88 10.72 -6.75
CA MET A 33 -5.68 11.94 -6.65
C MET A 33 -5.05 13.08 -7.46
N ALA A 34 -3.74 13.30 -7.29
CA ALA A 34 -3.03 14.38 -7.98
C ALA A 34 -2.89 14.16 -9.50
N ARG A 35 -2.71 12.90 -9.95
CA ARG A 35 -2.53 12.57 -11.37
C ARG A 35 -3.84 12.56 -12.16
N HIS A 36 -4.95 12.18 -11.53
CA HIS A 36 -6.21 11.91 -12.21
C HIS A 36 -7.39 12.78 -11.71
N ASP A 37 -7.14 13.76 -10.84
CA ASP A 37 -8.17 14.62 -10.23
C ASP A 37 -9.28 13.82 -9.53
N LEU A 38 -8.90 12.73 -8.87
CA LEU A 38 -9.82 11.81 -8.20
C LEU A 38 -10.08 12.23 -6.75
N ALA A 39 -11.28 11.94 -6.26
CA ALA A 39 -11.54 11.93 -4.83
C ALA A 39 -10.77 10.78 -4.15
N ALA A 40 -10.52 10.92 -2.85
CA ALA A 40 -9.81 9.90 -2.08
C ALA A 40 -10.51 8.52 -2.14
N ASP A 41 -11.85 8.50 -2.21
CA ASP A 41 -12.63 7.26 -2.32
C ASP A 41 -12.41 6.58 -3.68
N ASP A 42 -12.50 7.33 -4.78
CA ASP A 42 -12.26 6.82 -6.13
C ASP A 42 -10.82 6.33 -6.30
N ALA A 43 -9.84 7.09 -5.81
CA ALA A 43 -8.43 6.69 -5.83
C ALA A 43 -8.18 5.39 -5.02
N SER A 44 -8.86 5.24 -3.88
CA SER A 44 -8.80 4.03 -3.06
C SER A 44 -9.48 2.83 -3.74
N ALA A 45 -10.62 3.06 -4.39
CA ALA A 45 -11.34 2.04 -5.16
C ALA A 45 -10.51 1.56 -6.35
N LEU A 46 -9.85 2.48 -7.07
CA LEU A 46 -8.96 2.16 -8.18
C LEU A 46 -7.76 1.32 -7.74
N LEU A 47 -7.15 1.67 -6.61
CA LEU A 47 -6.04 0.90 -6.04
C LEU A 47 -6.48 -0.53 -5.66
N ARG A 48 -7.66 -0.67 -5.03
CA ARG A 48 -8.25 -1.99 -4.72
C ARG A 48 -8.60 -2.79 -5.97
N ALA A 49 -9.19 -2.17 -6.98
CA ALA A 49 -9.51 -2.82 -8.24
C ALA A 49 -8.23 -3.39 -8.88
N ARG A 50 -7.11 -2.67 -8.78
CA ARG A 50 -5.82 -3.11 -9.30
C ARG A 50 -5.22 -4.29 -8.52
N VAL A 51 -5.35 -4.28 -7.18
CA VAL A 51 -5.00 -5.43 -6.32
C VAL A 51 -5.75 -6.67 -6.75
N HIS A 52 -7.06 -6.57 -6.96
CA HIS A 52 -7.89 -7.69 -7.41
C HIS A 52 -7.53 -8.14 -8.84
N ALA A 53 -7.31 -7.21 -9.76
CA ALA A 53 -6.99 -7.53 -11.15
C ALA A 53 -5.64 -8.24 -11.31
N LEU A 54 -4.63 -7.85 -10.51
CA LEU A 54 -3.28 -8.41 -10.59
C LEU A 54 -3.06 -9.59 -9.64
N SER A 55 -3.97 -9.84 -8.69
CA SER A 55 -3.80 -10.84 -7.62
C SER A 55 -2.48 -10.68 -6.85
N ILE A 56 -2.02 -9.43 -6.65
CA ILE A 56 -0.83 -9.08 -5.87
C ILE A 56 -1.21 -8.27 -4.64
N SER A 57 -0.28 -8.07 -3.71
CA SER A 57 -0.56 -7.33 -2.47
C SER A 57 -0.81 -5.83 -2.70
N LEU A 58 -1.53 -5.19 -1.78
CA LEU A 58 -1.77 -3.73 -1.79
C LEU A 58 -0.48 -2.92 -1.84
N VAL A 59 0.55 -3.36 -1.11
CA VAL A 59 1.88 -2.72 -1.11
C VAL A 59 2.56 -2.82 -2.44
N GLU A 60 2.49 -3.98 -3.11
CA GLU A 60 3.09 -4.13 -4.43
C GLU A 60 2.43 -3.20 -5.45
N VAL A 61 1.09 -3.10 -5.42
CA VAL A 61 0.39 -2.12 -6.25
C VAL A 61 0.78 -0.70 -5.88
N ALA A 62 0.74 -0.33 -4.59
CA ALA A 62 1.08 1.01 -4.13
C ALA A 62 2.50 1.41 -4.52
N ARG A 63 3.46 0.51 -4.36
CA ARG A 63 4.86 0.72 -4.77
C ARG A 63 4.99 0.89 -6.28
N TRP A 64 4.24 0.11 -7.07
CA TRP A 64 4.21 0.27 -8.52
C TRP A 64 3.62 1.63 -8.94
N VAL A 65 2.57 2.13 -8.28
CA VAL A 65 2.02 3.48 -8.53
C VAL A 65 3.05 4.57 -8.20
N ILE A 66 3.73 4.41 -7.06
CA ILE A 66 4.78 5.33 -6.60
C ILE A 66 5.94 5.38 -7.60
N ASP A 67 6.32 4.24 -8.17
CA ASP A 67 7.35 4.13 -9.21
C ASP A 67 6.95 4.77 -10.55
N GLY A 68 5.68 5.19 -10.69
CA GLY A 68 5.15 5.83 -11.90
C GLY A 68 4.26 4.93 -12.74
N GLY A 69 3.89 3.75 -12.24
CA GLY A 69 2.92 2.86 -12.86
C GLY A 69 1.56 3.53 -13.05
N ASP A 70 1.02 3.41 -14.26
CA ASP A 70 -0.29 3.94 -14.60
C ASP A 70 -1.37 2.88 -14.34
N VAL A 71 -2.14 3.06 -13.26
CA VAL A 71 -3.22 2.13 -12.87
C VAL A 71 -4.39 2.06 -13.86
N THR A 72 -4.46 2.98 -14.82
CA THR A 72 -5.50 3.02 -15.85
C THR A 72 -5.10 2.25 -17.11
N ALA A 73 -3.81 1.99 -17.31
CA ALA A 73 -3.26 1.17 -18.38
C ALA A 73 -3.58 -0.31 -18.14
N GLY A 74 -4.78 -0.71 -18.52
CA GLY A 74 -5.25 -2.10 -18.40
C GLY A 74 -6.76 -2.29 -18.54
N THR A 75 -7.55 -1.24 -18.66
CA THR A 75 -8.97 -1.36 -19.00
C THR A 75 -9.12 -1.56 -20.51
N VAL A 76 -9.07 -2.82 -20.96
CA VAL A 76 -9.56 -3.27 -22.27
C VAL A 76 -10.66 -4.29 -22.09
#